data_AF-D0KZA7-F1
#
_entry.id   AF-D0KZA7-F1
#
_cell.length_a   1.000
_cell.length_b   1.000
_cell.length_c   1.000
_cell.angle_alpha   90.00
_cell.angle_beta   90.00
_cell.angle_gamma   90.00
#
_symmetry.space_group_name_H-M   'P 1'
#
loop_
_entity.id
_entity.type
_entity.pdbx_description
1 polymer ?
#
loop_
_entity_poly.entity_id
_entity_poly.type
_entity_poly.pdbx_seq_one_letter_code
_entity_poly.pdbx_strand_id
1 'polypeptide(L)'
;MEIKNEVVIICEGAADRNFFRKLIEKRKELPGIDVPFPVPGKDLGGINAFQHWLKAIRGDRHAFSRIKGVLLVADSADDPLLTFNNICTQITHATGYAIPTKLDEVTPHAAGSPQVSVITIPTSDKPGGLESLGGCNV
;
A
#
# COMPACT_ATOMS: atom_id res chain seq x y z
N MET A 1 10.44 -1.50 12.16
CA MET A 1 9.62 -2.40 11.32
C MET A 1 10.56 -3.44 10.76
N GLU A 2 10.27 -4.72 10.91
CA GLU A 2 11.03 -5.79 10.27
C GLU A 2 10.26 -6.25 9.03
N ILE A 3 10.82 -6.03 7.84
CA ILE A 3 10.32 -6.60 6.58
C ILE A 3 11.17 -7.84 6.31
N LYS A 4 10.53 -8.96 5.96
CA LYS A 4 11.18 -10.26 5.73
C LYS A 4 11.03 -10.73 4.29
N ASN A 5 9.96 -10.34 3.63
CA ASN A 5 9.58 -10.78 2.30
C ASN A 5 9.97 -9.76 1.22
N GLU A 6 9.85 -10.18 -0.05
CA GLU A 6 10.16 -9.34 -1.21
C GLU A 6 8.98 -8.45 -1.64
N VAL A 7 7.77 -8.72 -1.14
CA VAL A 7 6.54 -7.96 -1.44
C VAL A 7 5.94 -7.43 -0.16
N VAL A 8 5.56 -6.16 -0.18
CA VAL A 8 5.00 -5.43 0.96
C VAL A 8 3.68 -4.79 0.57
N ILE A 9 2.66 -4.91 1.42
CA ILE A 9 1.40 -4.18 1.32
C ILE A 9 1.33 -3.17 2.47
N ILE A 10 1.12 -1.90 2.13
CA ILE A 10 0.95 -0.81 3.07
C ILE A 10 -0.48 -0.32 2.93
N CYS A 11 -1.26 -0.46 4.00
CA CYS A 11 -2.66 -0.05 4.00
C CYS A 11 -2.84 1.28 4.76
N GLU A 12 -3.84 2.05 4.34
CA GLU A 12 -4.30 3.26 5.02
C GLU A 12 -4.74 2.95 6.46
N GLY A 13 -5.67 2.00 6.61
CA GLY A 13 -6.34 1.70 7.86
C GLY A 13 -5.94 0.37 8.50
N ALA A 14 -6.25 0.24 9.78
CA ALA A 14 -6.09 -1.02 10.52
C ALA A 14 -7.06 -2.10 10.01
N ALA A 15 -8.24 -1.69 9.53
CA ALA A 15 -9.26 -2.58 8.97
C ALA A 15 -8.74 -3.27 7.69
N ASP A 16 -8.26 -2.50 6.72
CA ASP A 16 -7.67 -3.00 5.47
C ASP A 16 -6.49 -3.93 5.75
N ARG A 17 -5.59 -3.51 6.63
CA ARG A 17 -4.45 -4.33 7.03
C ARG A 17 -4.88 -5.67 7.61
N ASN A 18 -5.93 -5.68 8.43
CA ASN A 18 -6.48 -6.91 8.99
C ASN A 18 -7.13 -7.78 7.92
N PHE A 19 -7.83 -7.18 6.96
CA PHE A 19 -8.38 -7.87 5.80
C PHE A 19 -7.28 -8.54 4.97
N PHE A 20 -6.27 -7.79 4.49
CA PHE A 20 -5.18 -8.37 3.69
C PHE A 20 -4.40 -9.44 4.44
N ARG A 21 -4.10 -9.21 5.73
CA ARG A 21 -3.45 -10.24 6.55
C ARG A 21 -4.28 -11.52 6.57
N LYS A 22 -5.59 -11.43 6.81
CA LYS A 22 -6.48 -12.61 6.86
C LYS A 22 -6.61 -13.26 5.49
N LEU A 23 -6.66 -12.49 4.42
CA LEU A 23 -6.68 -12.99 3.05
C LEU A 23 -5.42 -13.80 2.75
N ILE A 24 -4.24 -13.26 3.06
CA ILE A 24 -2.94 -13.95 2.89
C ILE A 24 -2.86 -15.22 3.74
N GLU A 25 -3.31 -15.17 5.00
CA GLU A 25 -3.37 -16.35 5.89
C GLU A 25 -4.26 -17.47 5.31
N LYS A 26 -5.34 -17.11 4.60
CA LYS A 26 -6.29 -18.06 4.00
C LYS A 26 -5.84 -18.58 2.63
N ARG A 27 -5.19 -17.74 1.82
CA ARG A 27 -4.72 -18.04 0.47
C ARG A 27 -3.27 -18.50 0.51
N LYS A 28 -3.08 -19.76 0.92
CA LYS A 28 -1.76 -20.38 1.14
C LYS A 28 -0.90 -20.48 -0.13
N GLU A 29 -1.51 -20.32 -1.31
CA GLU A 29 -0.82 -20.28 -2.60
C GLU A 29 -0.12 -18.94 -2.88
N LEU A 30 -0.42 -17.88 -2.12
CA LEU A 30 0.24 -16.59 -2.27
C LEU A 30 1.69 -16.65 -1.76
N PRO A 31 2.61 -15.90 -2.38
CA PRO A 31 3.96 -15.77 -1.85
C PRO A 31 3.95 -15.12 -0.47
N GLY A 32 5.09 -15.19 0.23
CA GLY A 32 5.28 -14.41 1.45
C GLY A 32 5.09 -12.92 1.17
N ILE A 33 4.11 -12.30 1.83
CA ILE A 33 3.79 -10.88 1.71
C ILE A 33 3.77 -10.29 3.12
N ASP A 34 4.52 -9.21 3.32
CA ASP A 34 4.48 -8.46 4.58
C ASP A 34 3.38 -7.40 4.54
N VAL A 35 2.63 -7.27 5.63
CA VAL A 35 1.60 -6.22 5.79
C VAL A 35 1.88 -5.43 7.08
N PRO A 36 2.94 -4.60 7.09
CA PRO A 36 3.32 -3.81 8.26
C PRO A 36 2.24 -2.79 8.62
N PHE A 37 2.13 -2.49 9.90
CA PHE A 37 1.24 -1.46 10.44
C PHE A 37 1.90 -0.83 11.67
N PRO A 38 1.57 0.42 12.04
CA PRO A 38 2.14 1.03 13.23
C PRO A 38 1.78 0.20 14.46
N VAL A 39 2.69 0.15 15.42
CA VAL A 39 2.40 -0.41 16.73
C VAL A 39 1.27 0.41 17.38
N PRO A 40 0.33 -0.21 18.11
CA PRO A 40 -0.71 0.51 18.83
C PRO A 40 -0.12 1.65 19.67
N GLY A 41 -0.71 2.84 19.59
CA GLY A 41 -0.22 4.05 20.26
C GLY A 41 0.75 4.91 19.45
N LYS A 42 1.05 4.56 18.19
CA LYS A 42 1.69 5.46 17.22
C LYS A 42 0.71 5.78 16.09
N ASP A 43 0.27 7.03 16.01
CA ASP A 43 -0.58 7.55 14.92
C ASP A 43 0.20 7.67 13.61
N LEU A 44 0.47 6.53 12.96
CA LEU A 44 1.09 6.46 11.64
C LEU A 44 0.19 5.71 10.63
N GLY A 45 -1.13 5.75 10.86
CA GLY A 45 -2.15 5.32 9.90
C GLY A 45 -2.78 6.52 9.18
N GLY A 46 -3.72 6.24 8.27
CA GLY A 46 -4.43 7.24 7.49
C GLY A 46 -3.71 7.66 6.22
N ILE A 47 -4.45 8.33 5.33
CA ILE A 47 -4.03 8.68 3.97
C ILE A 47 -2.66 9.39 3.90
N ASN A 48 -2.28 10.17 4.91
CA ASN A 48 -1.04 10.96 4.93
C ASN A 48 0.20 10.19 5.42
N ALA A 49 0.08 8.90 5.76
CA ALA A 49 1.18 8.14 6.35
C ALA A 49 2.09 7.44 5.32
N PHE A 50 1.68 7.33 4.05
CA PHE A 50 2.44 6.57 3.05
C PHE A 50 3.86 7.11 2.83
N GLN A 51 4.03 8.43 2.84
CA GLN A 51 5.35 9.04 2.73
C GLN A 51 6.29 8.55 3.85
N HIS A 52 5.79 8.45 5.08
CA HIS A 52 6.60 8.02 6.22
C HIS A 52 7.04 6.57 6.06
N TRP A 53 6.13 5.69 5.65
CA TRP A 53 6.44 4.29 5.40
C TRP A 53 7.45 4.09 4.28
N LEU A 54 7.26 4.76 3.15
CA LEU A 54 8.19 4.69 2.01
C LEU A 54 9.58 5.20 2.39
N LYS A 55 9.68 6.26 3.19
CA LYS A 55 10.95 6.75 3.74
C LYS A 55 11.60 5.73 4.69
N ALA A 56 10.81 5.07 5.53
CA ALA A 56 11.31 4.04 6.44
C ALA A 56 11.86 2.82 5.68
N ILE A 57 11.15 2.36 4.65
CA ILE A 57 11.59 1.27 3.76
C ILE A 57 12.91 1.63 3.09
N ARG A 58 13.03 2.86 2.58
CA ARG A 58 14.26 3.32 1.94
C ARG A 58 15.42 3.52 2.93
N GLY A 59 15.14 3.94 4.15
CA GLY A 59 16.15 4.12 5.20
C GLY A 59 16.86 2.82 5.56
N ASP A 60 16.16 1.68 5.46
CA ASP A 60 16.75 0.36 5.56
C ASP A 60 17.29 -0.10 4.20
N ARG A 61 18.57 0.19 3.92
CA ARG A 61 19.19 -0.13 2.62
C ARG A 61 19.15 -1.63 2.28
N HIS A 62 19.22 -2.51 3.28
CA HIS A 62 19.17 -3.95 3.08
C HIS A 62 17.76 -4.42 2.71
N ALA A 63 16.74 -3.89 3.41
CA ALA A 63 15.36 -4.14 3.02
C ALA A 63 15.04 -3.55 1.65
N PHE A 64 15.47 -2.30 1.39
CA PHE A 64 15.20 -1.59 0.14
C PHE A 64 15.70 -2.33 -1.09
N SER A 65 16.90 -2.91 -1.05
CA SER A 65 17.45 -3.67 -2.18
C SER A 65 16.83 -5.06 -2.36
N ARG A 66 16.20 -5.60 -1.31
CA ARG A 66 15.55 -6.93 -1.33
C ARG A 66 14.09 -6.83 -1.77
N ILE A 67 13.38 -5.77 -1.38
CA ILE A 67 11.97 -5.60 -1.73
C ILE A 67 11.85 -5.37 -3.24
N LYS A 68 11.08 -6.23 -3.89
CA LYS A 68 10.78 -6.14 -5.33
C LYS A 68 9.55 -5.29 -5.59
N GLY A 69 8.57 -5.31 -4.69
CA GLY A 69 7.30 -4.59 -4.86
C GLY A 69 6.70 -4.05 -3.57
N VAL A 70 6.12 -2.86 -3.68
CA VAL A 70 5.32 -2.20 -2.64
C VAL A 70 3.94 -1.88 -3.21
N LEU A 71 2.90 -2.42 -2.61
CA LEU A 71 1.51 -2.10 -2.90
C LEU A 71 0.98 -1.12 -1.85
N LEU A 72 0.52 0.04 -2.27
CA LEU A 72 -0.18 1.00 -1.43
C LEU A 72 -1.69 0.82 -1.61
N VAL A 73 -2.39 0.70 -0.50
CA VAL A 73 -3.84 0.47 -0.48
C VAL A 73 -4.51 1.56 0.35
N ALA A 74 -5.44 2.28 -0.27
CA ALA A 74 -6.27 3.28 0.41
C ALA A 74 -7.75 3.07 0.10
N ASP A 75 -8.62 3.67 0.90
CA ASP A 75 -10.04 3.73 0.55
C ASP A 75 -10.22 4.67 -0.65
N SER A 76 -11.14 4.33 -1.54
CA SER A 76 -11.57 5.19 -2.64
C SER A 76 -12.20 6.47 -2.12
N ALA A 77 -12.74 6.45 -0.88
CA ALA A 77 -13.46 7.56 -0.26
C ALA A 77 -14.53 8.11 -1.22
N ASP A 78 -14.65 9.43 -1.35
CA ASP A 78 -15.61 10.06 -2.28
C ASP A 78 -15.04 10.20 -3.71
N ASP A 79 -13.71 10.24 -3.88
CA ASP A 79 -13.03 10.43 -5.17
C ASP A 79 -11.71 9.62 -5.25
N PRO A 80 -11.72 8.45 -5.95
CA PRO A 80 -10.54 7.61 -6.11
C PRO A 80 -9.35 8.32 -6.78
N LEU A 81 -9.61 9.26 -7.71
CA LEU A 81 -8.54 9.97 -8.41
C LEU A 81 -7.89 11.02 -7.51
N LEU A 82 -8.67 11.69 -6.67
CA LEU A 82 -8.12 12.58 -5.65
C LEU A 82 -7.23 11.81 -4.66
N THR A 83 -7.72 10.66 -4.17
CA THR A 83 -6.93 9.77 -3.31
C THR A 83 -5.63 9.34 -4.00
N PHE A 84 -5.70 8.89 -5.25
CA PHE A 84 -4.54 8.51 -6.03
C PHE A 84 -3.51 9.65 -6.16
N ASN A 85 -3.96 10.86 -6.51
CA ASN A 85 -3.10 12.03 -6.64
C ASN A 85 -2.40 12.40 -5.32
N ASN A 86 -3.10 12.26 -4.20
CA ASN A 86 -2.54 12.49 -2.87
C ASN A 86 -1.45 11.46 -2.54
N ILE A 87 -1.65 10.19 -2.91
CA ILE A 87 -0.65 9.13 -2.72
C ILE A 87 0.56 9.35 -3.64
N CYS A 88 0.35 9.70 -4.91
CA CYS A 88 1.44 10.05 -5.84
C CYS A 88 2.29 11.23 -5.34
N THR A 89 1.66 12.24 -4.73
CA THR A 89 2.37 13.34 -4.06
C THR A 89 3.27 12.82 -2.93
N GLN A 90 2.78 11.87 -2.13
CA GLN A 90 3.56 11.26 -1.05
C GLN A 90 4.71 10.38 -1.55
N ILE A 91 4.50 9.61 -2.63
CA ILE A 91 5.56 8.83 -3.29
C ILE A 91 6.67 9.78 -3.77
N THR A 92 6.29 10.89 -4.40
CA THR A 92 7.23 11.93 -4.84
C THR A 92 8.06 12.45 -3.68
N HIS A 93 7.42 12.79 -2.56
CA HIS A 93 8.12 13.28 -1.36
C HIS A 93 8.92 12.22 -0.59
N ALA A 94 8.68 10.93 -0.83
CA ALA A 94 9.50 9.86 -0.28
C ALA A 94 10.85 9.75 -1.01
N THR A 95 10.89 10.17 -2.28
CA THR A 95 12.05 10.21 -3.20
C THR A 95 12.68 8.84 -3.45
N GLY A 96 13.17 8.60 -4.68
CA GLY A 96 13.84 7.34 -5.05
C GLY A 96 12.89 6.18 -5.41
N TYR A 97 11.61 6.47 -5.61
CA TYR A 97 10.62 5.55 -6.17
C TYR A 97 10.14 6.07 -7.52
N ALA A 98 9.78 5.16 -8.42
CA ALA A 98 8.98 5.53 -9.59
C ALA A 98 7.56 5.89 -9.15
N ILE A 99 6.92 6.83 -9.85
CA ILE A 99 5.57 7.32 -9.53
C ILE A 99 4.60 6.68 -10.55
N PRO A 100 3.55 5.97 -10.10
CA PRO A 100 2.51 5.47 -11.00
C PRO A 100 1.79 6.62 -11.71
N THR A 101 1.36 6.40 -12.95
CA THR A 101 0.61 7.39 -13.74
C THR A 101 -0.90 7.18 -13.71
N LYS A 102 -1.34 5.99 -13.29
CA LYS A 102 -2.74 5.64 -13.07
C LYS A 102 -2.89 4.60 -11.95
N LEU A 103 -4.12 4.45 -11.44
CA LEU A 103 -4.48 3.38 -10.51
C LEU A 103 -4.20 2.00 -11.12
N ASP A 104 -3.92 1.03 -10.25
CA ASP A 104 -3.67 -0.37 -10.59
C ASP A 104 -2.44 -0.62 -11.50
N GLU A 105 -1.70 0.43 -11.85
CA GLU A 105 -0.43 0.35 -12.57
C GLU A 105 0.68 -0.13 -11.63
N VAL A 106 1.56 -0.99 -12.16
CA VAL A 106 2.85 -1.32 -11.52
C VAL A 106 3.93 -0.51 -12.21
N THR A 107 4.65 0.31 -11.45
CA THR A 107 5.71 1.14 -12.03
C THR A 107 6.85 0.29 -12.60
N PRO A 108 7.60 0.79 -13.59
CA PRO A 108 8.87 0.18 -13.97
C PRO A 108 9.84 0.17 -12.78
N HIS A 109 10.82 -0.75 -12.80
CA HIS A 109 11.94 -0.69 -11.87
C HIS A 109 12.76 0.58 -12.13
N ALA A 110 12.79 1.51 -11.18
CA ALA A 110 13.81 2.54 -11.13
C ALA A 110 15.05 1.98 -10.43
N ALA A 111 16.26 2.33 -10.89
CA ALA A 111 17.53 1.70 -10.51
C ALA A 111 17.67 1.46 -8.99
N GLY A 112 17.53 0.19 -8.57
CA GLY A 112 17.70 -0.24 -7.18
C GLY A 112 16.51 0.04 -6.25
N SER A 113 15.34 0.42 -6.79
CA SER A 113 14.12 0.69 -6.02
C SER A 113 13.03 -0.37 -6.26
N PRO A 114 12.18 -0.64 -5.25
CA PRO A 114 10.99 -1.46 -5.43
C PRO A 114 10.04 -0.87 -6.47
N GLN A 115 9.33 -1.73 -7.20
CA GLN A 115 8.17 -1.30 -7.96
C GLN A 115 7.08 -0.84 -7.01
N VAL A 116 6.34 0.19 -7.39
CA VAL A 116 5.21 0.71 -6.62
C VAL A 116 3.93 0.51 -7.42
N SER A 117 2.87 0.12 -6.72
CA SER A 117 1.51 0.15 -7.26
C SER A 117 0.57 0.76 -6.22
N VAL A 118 -0.47 1.44 -6.70
CA VAL A 118 -1.50 2.04 -5.86
C VAL A 118 -2.84 1.47 -6.29
N ILE A 119 -3.57 0.90 -5.34
CA ILE A 119 -4.94 0.46 -5.53
C ILE A 119 -5.84 1.20 -4.55
N THR A 120 -7.11 1.37 -4.93
CA THR A 120 -8.15 1.87 -4.03
C THR A 120 -9.23 0.81 -3.82
N ILE A 121 -9.83 0.81 -2.63
CA ILE A 121 -10.92 -0.09 -2.24
C ILE A 121 -12.22 0.73 -2.14
N PRO A 122 -13.37 0.28 -2.69
CA PRO A 122 -13.63 -1.05 -3.21
C PRO A 122 -13.03 -1.30 -4.61
N THR A 123 -13.01 -0.30 -5.48
CA THR A 123 -12.42 -0.37 -6.84
C THR A 123 -12.00 1.03 -7.31
N SER A 124 -11.20 1.09 -8.38
CA SER A 124 -10.72 2.34 -8.98
C SER A 124 -11.82 3.21 -9.62
N ASP A 125 -13.02 2.65 -9.82
CA ASP A 125 -14.18 3.33 -10.41
C ASP A 125 -15.36 3.53 -9.42
N LYS A 126 -15.23 3.09 -8.17
CA LYS A 126 -16.31 3.19 -7.17
C LYS A 126 -15.85 3.87 -5.89
N PRO A 127 -16.61 4.86 -5.38
CA PRO A 127 -16.38 5.42 -4.05
C PRO A 127 -16.70 4.41 -2.94
N GLY A 128 -16.16 4.65 -1.75
CA GLY A 128 -16.35 3.86 -0.54
C GLY A 128 -15.05 3.35 0.05
N GLY A 129 -15.18 2.44 1.01
CA GLY A 129 -14.09 1.67 1.61
C GLY A 129 -14.45 0.18 1.71
N LEU A 130 -13.67 -0.58 2.48
CA LEU A 130 -13.87 -2.02 2.66
C LEU A 130 -15.27 -2.37 3.18
N GLU A 131 -15.83 -1.55 4.08
CA GLU A 131 -17.18 -1.71 4.65
C GLU A 131 -18.28 -1.63 3.59
N SER A 132 -18.02 -0.94 2.48
CA SER A 132 -18.97 -0.80 1.37
C SER A 132 -19.15 -2.09 0.57
N LEU A 133 -18.22 -3.06 0.69
CA LEU A 133 -18.31 -4.37 0.02
C LEU A 133 -19.35 -5.30 0.65
N GLY A 134 -19.75 -5.06 1.91
CA GLY A 134 -20.73 -5.89 2.63
C GLY A 134 -22.19 -5.68 2.21
N GLY A 135 -22.47 -4.72 1.32
CA GLY A 135 -23.83 -4.37 0.85
C GLY A 135 -24.27 -5.09 -0.43
N CYS A 136 -23.38 -5.83 -1.10
CA CYS A 136 -23.77 -6.68 -2.22
C CYS A 136 -24.24 -8.03 -1.68
N ASN A 137 -25.56 -8.26 -1.69
CA ASN A 137 -26.14 -9.59 -1.57
C ASN A 137 -25.44 -10.51 -2.60
N VAL A 138 -24.65 -11.46 -2.09
CA VAL A 138 -24.25 -12.67 -2.83
C VAL A 138 -25.40 -13.66 -2.87
#